data_AF-A0A944W850-F1
#
_entry.id   AF-A0A944W850-F1
#
_cell.length_a   1.000
_cell.length_b   1.000
_cell.length_c   1.000
_cell.angle_alpha   90.00
_cell.angle_beta   90.00
_cell.angle_gamma   90.00
#
_symmetry.space_group_name_H-M   'P 1'
#
loop_
_entity.id
_entity.type
_entity.pdbx_description
1 polymer ?
#
loop_
_entity_poly.entity_id
_entity_poly.type
_entity_poly.pdbx_seq_one_letter_code
_entity_poly.pdbx_strand_id
1 'polypeptide(L)' 'NLMVDLMAGNEKLVDRGTRIISQITGLDYESAKAKLFEAEKSVKIAIVMEKLNCSFEAAKNALKNENGFLRKIINT' A
#
# COMPACT_ATOMS: atom_id res chain seq x y z
N ASN A 1 13.16 -5.29 7.17
CA ASN A 1 12.72 -5.85 5.87
C ASN A 1 11.22 -6.11 5.88
N LEU A 2 10.42 -5.15 5.42
CA LEU A 2 8.99 -5.35 5.17
C LEU A 2 8.83 -5.82 3.72
N MET A 3 8.20 -6.98 3.52
CA MET A 3 7.85 -7.45 2.18
C MET A 3 6.57 -6.72 1.74
N VAL A 4 6.73 -5.65 0.97
CA VAL A 4 5.64 -4.78 0.50
C VAL A 4 5.05 -5.21 -0.85
N ASP A 5 5.70 -6.14 -1.56
CA ASP A 5 5.13 -6.85 -2.72
C ASP A 5 4.21 -7.97 -2.24
N LEU A 6 3.08 -7.57 -1.66
CA LEU A 6 2.08 -8.46 -1.11
C LEU A 6 0.69 -8.12 -1.68
N MET A 7 0.03 -9.15 -2.23
CA MET A 7 -1.40 -9.15 -2.53
C MET A 7 -2.14 -9.93 -1.44
N ALA A 8 -3.13 -9.29 -0.80
CA ALA A 8 -3.85 -9.88 0.33
C ALA A 8 -4.97 -10.84 -0.11
N GLY A 9 -4.60 -12.01 -0.63
CA GLY A 9 -5.53 -13.01 -1.18
C GLY A 9 -6.34 -13.82 -0.15
N ASN A 10 -5.95 -13.80 1.13
CA ASN A 10 -6.65 -14.48 2.22
C ASN A 10 -6.62 -13.63 3.50
N GLU A 11 -7.41 -13.99 4.50
CA GLU A 11 -7.56 -13.23 5.74
C GLU A 11 -6.23 -13.00 6.49
N LYS A 12 -5.35 -14.01 6.53
CA LYS A 12 -4.02 -13.88 7.14
C LYS A 12 -3.16 -12.84 6.41
N LEU A 13 -3.24 -12.79 5.09
CA LEU A 13 -2.53 -11.80 4.29
C LEU A 13 -3.19 -10.42 4.34
N VAL A 14 -4.50 -10.35 4.58
CA VAL A 14 -5.21 -9.08 4.86
C VAL A 14 -4.70 -8.48 6.16
N ASP A 15 -4.73 -9.22 7.26
CA ASP A 15 -4.20 -8.74 8.56
C ASP A 15 -2.74 -8.31 8.44
N ARG A 16 -1.90 -9.14 7.79
CA ARG A 16 -0.49 -8.79 7.56
C ARG A 16 -0.35 -7.52 6.71
N GLY A 17 -1.09 -7.41 5.61
CA GLY A 17 -1.04 -6.26 4.71
C GLY A 17 -1.48 -4.98 5.41
N THR A 18 -2.56 -5.03 6.18
CA THR A 18 -3.06 -3.92 6.99
C THR A 18 -2.02 -3.42 7.98
N ARG A 19 -1.34 -4.33 8.71
CA ARG A 19 -0.28 -3.95 9.66
C ARG A 19 0.90 -3.28 8.96
N ILE A 20 1.30 -3.75 7.78
CA ILE A 20 2.38 -3.14 7.00
C ILE A 20 2.00 -1.72 6.56
N ILE A 21 0.77 -1.54 6.06
CA ILE A 21 0.26 -0.22 5.65
C ILE A 21 0.26 0.71 6.86
N SER A 22 -0.37 0.31 7.96
CA SER A 22 -0.43 1.07 9.21
C SER A 22 0.97 1.48 9.69
N GLN A 23 1.93 0.56 9.72
CA GLN A 23 3.30 0.84 10.13
C GLN A 23 4.01 1.89 9.25
N ILE A 24 3.73 1.91 7.95
CA ILE A 24 4.41 2.82 7.00
C ILE A 24 3.69 4.16 6.90
N THR A 25 2.36 4.15 6.91
CA THR A 25 1.54 5.36 6.70
C THR A 25 1.24 6.09 7.99
N GLY A 26 1.20 5.38 9.13
CA GLY A 26 0.77 5.92 10.42
C GLY A 26 -0.75 5.85 10.63
N LEU A 27 -1.50 5.27 9.67
CA LEU A 27 -2.94 5.03 9.82
C LEU A 27 -3.21 4.03 10.93
N ASP A 28 -4.36 4.16 11.59
CA ASP A 28 -4.88 3.09 12.45
C ASP A 28 -5.23 1.84 11.62
N TYR A 29 -5.49 0.72 12.30
CA TYR A 29 -5.73 -0.56 11.65
C TYR A 29 -6.95 -0.55 10.71
N GLU A 30 -8.06 0.06 11.11
CA GLU A 30 -9.29 0.07 10.31
C GLU A 30 -9.12 0.97 9.08
N SER A 31 -8.52 2.14 9.25
CA SER A 31 -8.18 3.05 8.14
C SER A 31 -7.21 2.39 7.15
N ALA A 32 -6.17 1.70 7.66
CA ALA A 32 -5.22 0.97 6.82
C ALA A 32 -5.88 -0.20 6.08
N LYS A 33 -6.83 -0.88 6.72
CA LYS A 33 -7.59 -1.98 6.12
C LYS A 33 -8.51 -1.46 5.02
N ALA A 34 -9.22 -0.36 5.24
CA ALA A 34 -10.02 0.30 4.22
C ALA A 34 -9.15 0.66 3.00
N LYS A 35 -7.98 1.26 3.23
CA LYS A 35 -7.02 1.62 2.17
C LYS A 35 -6.51 0.40 1.40
N LEU A 36 -6.29 -0.72 2.08
CA LEU A 36 -5.92 -1.99 1.44
C LEU A 36 -7.01 -2.46 0.46
N PHE A 37 -8.28 -2.35 0.83
CA PHE A 37 -9.39 -2.74 -0.05
C PHE A 37 -9.60 -1.76 -1.22
N GLU A 38 -9.45 -0.45 -0.99
CA GLU A 38 -9.44 0.56 -2.06
C GLU A 38 -8.32 0.31 -3.07
N ALA A 39 -7.20 -0.24 -2.60
CA ALA A 39 -6.03 -0.58 -3.42
C ALA A 39 -6.11 -1.96 -4.08
N GLU A 40 -7.30 -2.54 -4.23
CA GLU A 40 -7.52 -3.90 -4.75
C GLU A 40 -6.66 -4.96 -4.05
N LYS A 41 -6.48 -4.81 -2.73
CA LYS A 41 -5.67 -5.70 -1.87
C LYS A 41 -4.17 -5.68 -2.15
N SER A 42 -3.66 -4.67 -2.86
CA SER A 42 -2.23 -4.44 -3.05
C SER A 42 -1.67 -3.53 -1.96
N VAL A 43 -0.75 -4.05 -1.15
CA VAL A 43 -0.09 -3.29 -0.08
C VAL A 43 0.70 -2.12 -0.64
N LYS A 44 1.43 -2.34 -1.73
CA LYS A 44 2.28 -1.32 -2.34
C LYS A 44 1.45 -0.15 -2.89
N ILE A 45 0.34 -0.44 -3.56
CA ILE A 45 -0.55 0.59 -4.09
C ILE A 45 -1.20 1.36 -2.93
N ALA A 46 -1.69 0.68 -1.89
CA ALA A 46 -2.31 1.32 -0.72
C ALA A 46 -1.37 2.35 -0.06
N ILE A 47 -0.09 2.00 0.11
CA ILE A 47 0.90 2.90 0.68
C ILE A 47 1.10 4.14 -0.20
N VAL A 48 1.18 3.98 -1.53
CA VAL A 48 1.36 5.10 -2.46
C VAL A 48 0.12 5.99 -2.46
N MET A 49 -1.08 5.41 -2.53
CA MET A 49 -2.35 6.15 -2.47
C MET A 49 -2.41 7.02 -1.23
N GLU A 50 -2.00 6.49 -0.08
CA GLU A 50 -2.00 7.24 1.18
C GLU A 50 -0.91 8.31 1.23
N LYS A 51 0.34 7.97 0.91
CA LYS A 51 1.47 8.91 1.01
C LYS A 51 1.40 10.05 0.01
N LEU A 52 0.83 9.81 -1.18
CA LEU A 52 0.67 10.82 -2.22
C LEU A 52 -0.75 11.41 -2.27
N ASN A 53 -1.66 10.96 -1.40
CA ASN A 53 -3.07 11.33 -1.41
C ASN A 53 -3.68 11.29 -2.83
N CYS A 54 -3.54 10.14 -3.50
CA CYS A 54 -3.92 10.00 -4.90
C CYS A 54 -4.84 8.78 -5.14
N SER A 55 -5.49 8.77 -6.31
CA SER A 55 -6.37 7.67 -6.70
C SER A 55 -5.59 6.39 -6.99
N PHE A 56 -6.30 5.26 -7.01
CA PHE A 56 -5.74 3.96 -7.38
C PHE A 56 -4.96 3.99 -8.70
N GLU A 57 -5.57 4.55 -9.75
CA GLU A 57 -4.93 4.65 -11.08
C GLU A 57 -3.70 5.55 -11.06
N ALA A 58 -3.73 6.66 -10.32
CA ALA A 58 -2.58 7.53 -10.17
C ALA A 58 -1.43 6.82 -9.42
N ALA A 59 -1.74 6.10 -8.34
CA ALA A 59 -0.76 5.31 -7.59
C ALA A 59 -0.15 4.18 -8.42
N LYS A 60 -0.98 3.48 -9.21
CA LYS A 60 -0.55 2.42 -10.13
C LYS A 60 0.39 2.97 -11.21
N ASN A 61 0.07 4.13 -11.79
CA ASN A 61 0.92 4.80 -12.77
C ASN A 61 2.23 5.30 -12.15
N ALA A 62 2.20 5.89 -10.95
CA ALA A 62 3.40 6.31 -10.23
C ALA A 62 4.33 5.11 -9.98
N LEU A 63 3.77 3.98 -9.55
CA LEU A 63 4.51 2.73 -9.39
C LEU A 63 5.11 2.23 -10.69
N LYS A 64 4.35 2.24 -11.79
CA LYS A 64 4.85 1.82 -13.10
C LYS A 64 6.01 2.70 -13.57
N ASN A 65 5.91 4.01 -13.41
CA ASN A 65 6.95 4.97 -13.82
C ASN A 65 8.26 4.76 -13.05
N GLU A 66 8.17 4.36 -11.79
CA GLU A 66 9.33 4.06 -10.94
C GLU A 66 9.71 2.58 -10.92
N ASN A 67 9.33 1.78 -11.95
CA ASN A 67 9.61 0.34 -12.04
C ASN A 67 9.20 -0.47 -10.79
N GLY A 68 8.15 -0.04 -10.10
CA GLY A 68 7.63 -0.67 -8.88
C GLY A 68 8.45 -0.37 -7.62
N PHE A 69 9.43 0.53 -7.66
CA PHE A 69 10.25 0.88 -6.51
C PHE A 69 9.54 1.88 -5.58
N LEU A 70 8.87 1.36 -4.57
CA LEU A 70 8.14 2.15 -3.58
C LEU A 70 8.99 3.27 -2.95
N ARG A 71 10.25 2.96 -2.62
CA ARG A 71 11.21 3.90 -2.02
C ARG A 71 11.46 5.16 -2.84
N LYS A 72 11.41 5.07 -4.17
CA LYS A 72 11.57 6.21 -5.07
C LYS A 72 10.36 7.15 -5.07
N ILE A 73 9.21 6.65 -4.63
CA ILE A 73 7.93 7.38 -4.67
C ILE A 73 7.67 8.09 -3.34
N ILE A 74 7.95 7.42 -2.22
CA ILE A 74 7.62 7.92 -0.88
C ILE A 74 8.84 8.42 -0.09
N ASN A 75 10.01 8.53 -0.73
CA ASN A 75 11.26 9.02 -0.14
C ASN A 75 11.60 8.42 1.24
N THR A 76 11.36 7.11 1.41
CA THR A 76 11.63 6.33 2.64
C THR A 76 12.52 5.15 2.29
#